data_AF-A0A9D5LZM5-F1
#
_entry.id   AF-A0A9D5LZM5-F1
#
_cell.length_a   1.000
_cell.length_b   1.000
_cell.length_c   1.000
_cell.angle_alpha   90.00
_cell.angle_beta   90.00
_cell.angle_gamma   90.00
#
_symmetry.space_group_name_H-M   'P 1'
#
loop_
_entity.id
_entity.type
_entity.pdbx_description
1 polymer ?
#
loop_
_entity_poly.entity_id
_entity_poly.type
_entity_poly.pdbx_seq_one_letter_code
_entity_poly.pdbx_strand_id
1 'polypeptide(L)'
;MRRHLWYSLISVVILLLCMTGIVCAAESEITVWVNGDKLMFDVQPFLDERYDRTMVPLRGIFEALGAKVEWDDATQTAFANKENISLSITINDDKLYKNGQAIALDAPA
;
A
#
# COMPACT_ATOMS: atom_id res chain seq x y z
N MET A 1 3.37 46.79 39.35
CA MET A 1 4.23 45.59 39.26
C MET A 1 3.48 44.25 39.30
N ARG A 2 2.45 44.06 40.14
CA ARG A 2 1.74 42.76 40.29
C ARG A 2 0.88 42.29 39.09
N ARG A 3 0.42 43.21 38.22
CA ARG A 3 -0.40 42.88 37.04
C ARG A 3 0.43 42.26 35.89
N HIS A 4 1.69 42.67 35.72
CA HIS A 4 2.61 42.08 34.74
C HIS A 4 3.08 40.67 35.14
N LEU A 5 3.20 40.39 36.45
CA LEU A 5 3.48 39.04 36.96
C LEU A 5 2.37 38.04 36.60
N TRP A 6 1.11 38.49 36.60
CA TRP A 6 -0.04 37.64 36.29
C TRP A 6 -0.12 37.27 34.80
N TYR A 7 0.15 38.21 33.89
CA TYR A 7 0.21 37.93 32.45
C TYR A 7 1.41 37.05 32.08
N SER A 8 2.54 37.20 32.77
CA SER A 8 3.70 36.32 32.61
C SER A 8 3.38 34.88 33.05
N LEU A 9 2.66 34.70 34.16
CA LEU A 9 2.22 33.38 34.64
C LEU A 9 1.22 32.71 33.68
N ILE A 10 0.24 33.45 33.15
CA ILE A 10 -0.71 32.91 32.17
C ILE A 10 -0.02 32.54 30.85
N SER A 11 0.93 33.36 30.39
CA SER A 11 1.70 33.07 29.17
C SER A 11 2.54 31.79 29.30
N VAL A 12 3.13 31.54 30.47
CA VAL A 12 3.94 30.34 30.73
C VAL A 12 3.07 29.08 30.80
N VAL A 13 1.87 29.17 31.37
CA VAL A 13 0.91 28.05 31.43
C VAL A 13 0.37 27.70 30.03
N ILE A 14 0.10 28.69 29.18
CA ILE A 14 -0.32 28.47 27.78
C ILE A 14 0.81 27.85 26.95
N LEU A 15 2.06 28.26 27.18
CA LEU A 15 3.23 27.68 26.52
C LEU A 15 3.48 26.22 26.97
N LEU A 16 3.25 25.91 28.25
CA LEU A 16 3.32 24.55 28.81
C LEU A 16 2.20 23.63 28.26
N LEU A 17 1.03 24.17 27.95
CA LEU A 17 -0.09 23.44 27.35
C LEU A 17 0.11 23.13 25.85
N CYS A 18 0.95 23.87 25.14
CA CYS A 18 1.30 23.56 23.74
C CYS A 18 2.30 22.40 23.60
N MET A 19 3.05 22.07 24.65
CA MET A 19 4.10 21.02 24.61
C MET A 19 3.55 19.59 24.78
N THR A 20 2.26 19.41 25.11
CA THR A 20 1.65 18.08 25.35
C THR A 20 1.08 17.42 24.09
N GLY A 21 1.34 17.98 22.91
CA GLY A 21 0.78 17.52 21.64
C GLY A 21 1.78 16.82 20.71
N ILE A 22 2.62 15.92 21.21
CA ILE A 22 3.27 14.95 20.31
C ILE A 22 2.31 13.79 20.16
N VAL A 23 1.44 13.88 19.17
CA VAL A 23 0.69 12.72 18.70
C VAL A 23 1.66 11.92 17.84
N CYS A 24 2.27 10.87 18.41
CA CYS A 24 2.91 9.84 17.60
C CYS A 24 1.79 9.12 16.84
N ALA A 25 1.57 9.50 15.58
CA ALA A 25 0.73 8.71 14.69
C ALA A 25 1.40 7.34 14.51
N ALA A 26 0.77 6.29 15.01
CA ALA A 26 1.15 4.93 14.68
C ALA A 26 0.65 4.65 13.26
N GLU A 27 1.55 4.67 12.28
CA GLU A 27 1.23 4.21 10.93
C GLU A 27 1.03 2.69 10.98
N SER A 28 -0.17 2.22 10.64
CA SER A 28 -0.46 0.79 10.55
C SER A 28 0.15 0.25 9.25
N GLU A 29 1.25 -0.48 9.36
CA GLU A 29 1.89 -1.15 8.22
C GLU A 29 0.99 -2.31 7.72
N ILE A 30 0.69 -2.31 6.42
CA ILE A 30 -0.08 -3.39 5.78
C ILE A 30 0.85 -4.60 5.62
N THR A 31 0.49 -5.72 6.24
CA THR A 31 1.25 -6.97 6.12
C THR A 31 0.51 -8.00 5.30
N VAL A 32 1.24 -8.76 4.49
CA VAL A 32 0.67 -9.81 3.63
C VAL A 32 1.31 -11.15 3.97
N TRP A 33 0.46 -12.18 4.08
CA TRP A 33 0.86 -13.54 4.42
C TRP A 33 0.34 -14.49 3.35
N VAL A 34 1.19 -15.39 2.88
CA VAL A 34 0.82 -16.44 1.92
C VAL A 34 1.22 -17.79 2.52
N ASN A 35 0.25 -18.70 2.68
CA ASN A 35 0.46 -20.03 3.26
C ASN A 35 1.15 -20.05 4.64
N GLY A 36 1.03 -18.97 5.43
CA GLY A 36 1.65 -18.85 6.75
C GLY A 36 3.01 -18.14 6.76
N ASP A 37 3.55 -17.79 5.59
CA ASP A 37 4.79 -17.03 5.47
C ASP A 37 4.50 -15.55 5.25
N LYS A 38 5.15 -14.68 6.05
CA LYS A 38 5.06 -13.22 5.89
C LYS A 38 5.89 -12.81 4.67
N LEU A 39 5.25 -12.15 3.70
CA LEU A 39 5.95 -11.63 2.53
C LEU A 39 6.55 -10.26 2.84
N MET A 40 7.80 -10.08 2.41
CA MET A 40 8.52 -8.82 2.45
C MET A 40 8.60 -8.27 1.03
N PHE A 41 8.31 -6.98 0.89
CA PHE A 41 8.32 -6.29 -0.38
C PHE A 41 9.29 -5.12 -0.35
N ASP A 42 9.90 -4.84 -1.50
CA ASP A 42 10.67 -3.63 -1.76
C ASP A 42 9.77 -2.40 -1.87
N VAL A 43 8.61 -2.56 -2.51
CA VAL A 43 7.53 -1.58 -2.55
C VAL A 43 6.43 -2.01 -1.59
N GLN A 44 6.16 -1.18 -0.57
CA GLN A 44 5.19 -1.54 0.45
C GLN A 44 3.75 -1.53 -0.09
N PRO A 45 2.90 -2.48 0.33
CA PRO A 45 1.47 -2.42 0.05
C PRO A 45 0.85 -1.14 0.62
N PHE A 46 -0.14 -0.59 -0.07
CA PHE A 46 -0.80 0.65 0.34
C PHE A 46 -2.28 0.65 -0.03
N LEU A 47 -3.09 1.48 0.64
CA LEU A 47 -4.49 1.70 0.30
C LEU A 47 -4.59 2.76 -0.81
N ASP A 48 -5.09 2.38 -1.99
CA ASP A 48 -5.52 3.35 -3.00
C ASP A 48 -6.95 3.82 -2.68
N GLU A 49 -7.05 5.01 -2.10
CA GLU A 49 -8.31 5.62 -1.69
C GLU A 49 -9.26 5.92 -2.87
N ARG A 50 -8.76 6.00 -4.11
CA ARG A 50 -9.61 6.27 -5.28
C ARG A 50 -10.51 5.10 -5.62
N TYR A 51 -10.01 3.88 -5.38
CA TYR A 51 -10.73 2.64 -5.65
C TYR A 51 -11.17 1.92 -4.38
N ASP A 52 -10.78 2.44 -3.20
CA ASP A 52 -10.98 1.79 -1.91
C ASP A 52 -10.43 0.36 -1.92
N ARG A 53 -9.19 0.21 -2.40
CA ARG A 53 -8.50 -1.08 -2.55
C ARG A 53 -7.08 -1.02 -2.05
N THR A 54 -6.66 -2.08 -1.37
CA THR A 54 -5.25 -2.26 -1.01
C THR A 54 -4.49 -2.82 -2.20
N MET A 55 -3.53 -2.05 -2.69
CA MET A 55 -2.61 -2.45 -3.74
C MET A 55 -1.44 -3.23 -3.14
N VAL A 56 -1.13 -4.38 -3.73
CA VAL A 56 -0.08 -5.28 -3.27
C VAL A 56 0.84 -5.63 -4.43
N PRO A 57 2.17 -5.75 -4.23
CA PRO A 57 3.09 -6.12 -5.31
C PRO A 57 2.78 -7.49 -5.89
N LEU A 58 2.27 -7.48 -7.13
CA LEU A 58 1.79 -8.68 -7.83
C LEU A 58 2.85 -9.78 -7.93
N ARG A 59 4.09 -9.40 -8.28
CA ARG A 59 5.19 -10.35 -8.48
C ARG A 59 5.43 -11.19 -7.22
N GLY A 60 5.58 -10.54 -6.06
CA GLY A 60 5.88 -11.24 -4.82
C GLY A 60 4.76 -12.21 -4.42
N ILE A 61 3.49 -11.84 -4.64
CA ILE A 61 2.35 -12.73 -4.36
C ILE A 61 2.36 -13.95 -5.27
N PHE A 62 2.52 -13.75 -6.58
CA PHE A 62 2.46 -14.84 -7.55
C PHE A 62 3.67 -15.77 -7.46
N GLU A 63 4.87 -15.25 -7.21
CA GLU A 63 6.06 -16.06 -6.97
C GLU A 63 5.94 -16.88 -5.68
N ALA A 64 5.41 -16.29 -4.59
CA ALA A 64 5.12 -17.03 -3.35
C ALA A 64 4.08 -18.14 -3.55
N LEU A 65 3.16 -17.97 -4.50
CA LEU A 65 2.20 -18.99 -4.92
C LEU A 65 2.79 -20.00 -5.93
N GLY A 66 4.06 -19.88 -6.31
CA GLY A 66 4.77 -20.79 -7.20
C GLY A 66 4.55 -20.52 -8.70
N ALA A 67 4.08 -19.32 -9.06
CA ALA A 67 4.02 -18.90 -10.46
C ALA A 67 5.34 -18.27 -10.90
N LYS A 68 5.68 -18.44 -12.18
CA LYS A 68 6.76 -17.69 -12.83
C LYS A 68 6.19 -16.37 -13.35
N VAL A 69 6.80 -15.25 -12.97
CA VAL A 69 6.40 -13.91 -13.43
C VAL A 69 7.44 -13.34 -14.38
N GLU A 70 6.98 -12.85 -15.53
CA GLU A 70 7.79 -12.19 -16.56
C GLU A 70 7.21 -10.81 -16.86
N TRP A 71 8.08 -9.87 -17.24
CA TRP A 71 7.70 -8.50 -17.59
C TRP A 71 8.07 -8.22 -19.04
N ASP A 72 7.10 -7.74 -19.81
CA ASP A 72 7.33 -7.17 -21.13
C ASP A 72 7.28 -5.64 -21.05
N ASP A 73 8.45 -5.02 -21.22
CA ASP A 73 8.60 -3.58 -21.15
C ASP A 73 7.99 -2.85 -22.36
N ALA A 74 7.94 -3.50 -23.53
CA ALA A 74 7.40 -2.88 -24.73
C ALA A 74 5.88 -2.67 -24.64
N THR A 75 5.19 -3.63 -24.00
CA THR A 75 3.74 -3.60 -23.84
C THR A 75 3.30 -3.21 -22.42
N GLN A 76 4.25 -2.97 -21.51
CA GLN A 76 3.99 -2.72 -20.09
C GLN A 76 3.06 -3.80 -19.48
N THR A 77 3.35 -5.06 -19.79
CA THR A 77 2.52 -6.22 -19.43
C THR A 77 3.29 -7.21 -18.57
N ALA A 78 2.71 -7.57 -17.42
CA ALA A 78 3.17 -8.65 -16.58
C ALA A 78 2.49 -9.96 -16.99
N PHE A 79 3.28 -11.01 -17.18
CA PHE A 79 2.80 -12.36 -17.45
C PHE A 79 3.09 -13.25 -16.25
N ALA A 80 2.09 -13.98 -15.75
CA ALA A 80 2.26 -14.93 -14.65
C ALA A 80 1.78 -16.32 -15.08
N ASN A 81 2.65 -17.32 -14.97
CA ASN A 81 2.38 -18.67 -15.43
C ASN A 81 2.57 -19.69 -14.30
N LYS A 82 1.56 -20.52 -14.08
CA LYS A 82 1.60 -21.66 -13.16
C LYS A 82 0.78 -22.81 -13.74
N GLU A 83 1.44 -23.93 -14.06
CA GLU A 83 0.79 -25.12 -14.64
C GLU A 83 -0.07 -24.76 -15.86
N ASN A 84 -1.40 -24.94 -15.78
CA ASN A 84 -2.36 -24.66 -16.85
C ASN A 84 -3.02 -23.26 -16.73
N ILE A 85 -2.46 -22.38 -15.91
CA ILE A 85 -2.94 -21.01 -15.71
C ILE A 85 -1.88 -20.04 -16.22
N SER A 86 -2.27 -19.25 -17.22
CA SER A 86 -1.51 -18.13 -17.77
C SER A 86 -2.31 -16.85 -17.55
N LEU A 87 -1.71 -15.87 -16.89
CA LEU A 87 -2.28 -14.55 -16.66
C LEU A 87 -1.47 -13.50 -17.43
N SER A 88 -2.15 -12.51 -18.00
CA SER A 88 -1.52 -11.30 -18.52
C SER A 88 -2.24 -10.06 -18.00
N ILE A 89 -1.48 -9.12 -17.46
CA ILE A 89 -1.97 -7.91 -16.78
C ILE A 89 -1.17 -6.73 -17.29
N THR A 90 -1.83 -5.75 -17.90
CA THR A 90 -1.22 -4.54 -18.44
C THR A 90 -1.45 -3.38 -17.48
N ILE A 91 -0.44 -2.54 -17.27
CA ILE A 91 -0.57 -1.37 -16.37
C ILE A 91 -1.69 -0.44 -16.86
N ASN A 92 -2.46 0.11 -15.92
CA ASN A 92 -3.62 0.98 -16.12
C ASN A 92 -4.80 0.34 -16.86
N ASP A 93 -4.80 -0.99 -17.04
CA ASP A 93 -5.94 -1.70 -17.62
C ASP A 93 -6.95 -2.09 -16.52
N ASP A 94 -8.24 -2.00 -16.84
CA ASP A 94 -9.35 -2.45 -16.00
C ASP A 94 -9.68 -3.93 -16.21
N LYS A 95 -8.88 -4.63 -17.01
CA LYS A 95 -9.00 -6.05 -17.30
C LYS A 95 -7.66 -6.75 -17.14
N LEU A 96 -7.75 -8.02 -16.75
CA LEU A 96 -6.68 -9.00 -16.94
C LEU A 96 -7.16 -10.11 -17.87
N TYR A 97 -6.24 -10.89 -18.40
CA TYR A 97 -6.58 -12.08 -19.17
C TYR A 97 -6.13 -13.32 -18.43
N LYS A 98 -7.02 -14.30 -18.28
CA LYS A 98 -6.73 -15.64 -17.79
C LYS A 98 -6.91 -16.63 -18.92
N ASN A 99 -5.83 -17.30 -19.32
CA ASN A 99 -5.81 -18.24 -20.44
C ASN A 99 -6.42 -17.61 -21.71
N GLY A 100 -6.18 -16.31 -21.94
CA GLY A 100 -6.71 -15.53 -23.06
C GLY A 100 -8.14 -15.01 -22.88
N GLN A 101 -8.85 -15.37 -21.81
CA GLN A 101 -10.17 -14.84 -21.50
C GLN A 101 -10.08 -13.60 -20.61
N ALA A 102 -10.72 -12.50 -21.02
CA ALA A 102 -10.75 -11.26 -20.24
C ALA A 102 -11.58 -11.43 -18.95
N ILE A 103 -11.04 -10.89 -17.86
CA ILE A 103 -11.65 -10.79 -16.53
C ILE A 103 -11.56 -9.33 -16.10
N ALA A 104 -12.70 -8.72 -15.78
CA ALA A 104 -12.74 -7.34 -15.30
C ALA A 104 -12.18 -7.24 -13.88
N LEU A 105 -11.41 -6.18 -13.63
CA LEU A 105 -10.89 -5.78 -12.35
C LEU A 105 -11.78 -4.69 -11.75
N ASP A 106 -11.81 -4.61 -10.43
CA ASP A 106 -12.51 -3.57 -9.68
C ASP A 106 -11.67 -2.31 -9.47
N ALA A 107 -10.35 -2.43 -9.60
CA ALA A 107 -9.38 -1.34 -9.71
C ALA A 107 -8.40 -1.64 -10.86
N PRO A 108 -7.94 -0.62 -11.61
CA PRO A 108 -6.94 -0.81 -12.64
C PRO A 108 -5.60 -1.25 -12.03
N ALA A 109 -4.84 -2.02 -12.82
CA ALA A 109 -3.53 -2.55 -12.43
C ALA A 109 -2.41 -1.50 -12.37
#